data_AF-A0A8D9FIF4-F1
#
_entry.id   AF-A0A8D9FIF4-F1
#
_cell.length_a   1.000
_cell.length_b   1.000
_cell.length_c   1.000
_cell.angle_alpha   90.00
_cell.angle_beta   90.00
_cell.angle_gamma   90.00
#
_symmetry.space_group_name_H-M   'P 1'
#
loop_
_entity.id
_entity.type
_entity.pdbx_description
1 polymer ?
#
loop_
_entity_poly.entity_id
_entity_poly.type
_entity_poly.pdbx_seq_one_letter_code
_entity_poly.pdbx_strand_id
1 'polypeptide(L)'
;MKFLTHNIKHVTCIQGFTCARASSHFTYVPDPVDTKITSGNVTKFNMFQAITNAMDNVLEQDKSAVLFGEDVGFGGVFRCSLGLREKYGKHRVFNTPLSEQGIIGFGIGLAVSGATAIAEIQFADYIFPAFDQSITDCKRSCKVPLPERQSLLLW
;
A
#
# COMPACT_ATOMS: atom_id res chain seq x y z
N MET A 1 -1.78 -22.87 -5.43
CA MET A 1 -3.14 -22.50 -5.00
C MET A 1 -3.98 -23.78 -4.89
N LYS A 2 -4.08 -24.39 -3.70
CA LYS A 2 -4.92 -25.57 -3.47
C LYS A 2 -6.06 -25.16 -2.56
N PHE A 3 -7.26 -25.03 -3.13
CA PHE A 3 -8.50 -24.95 -2.38
C PHE A 3 -8.87 -26.36 -1.91
N LEU A 4 -8.69 -26.64 -0.63
CA LEU A 4 -9.28 -27.81 0.01
C LEU A 4 -10.56 -27.37 0.73
N THR A 5 -11.70 -27.61 0.11
CA THR A 5 -13.00 -27.58 0.77
C THR A 5 -13.11 -28.82 1.65
N HIS A 6 -12.92 -28.67 2.97
CA HIS A 6 -13.23 -29.73 3.93
C HIS A 6 -14.49 -29.39 4.74
N ASN A 7 -15.36 -30.39 4.74
CA ASN A 7 -16.70 -30.46 5.29
C ASN A 7 -16.67 -30.29 6.82
N ILE A 8 -17.35 -29.25 7.33
CA ILE A 8 -17.45 -28.95 8.76
C ILE A 8 -18.48 -29.89 9.39
N LYS A 9 -18.05 -30.90 10.16
CA LYS A 9 -18.87 -31.55 11.18
C LYS A 9 -18.01 -31.92 12.39
N HIS A 10 -18.55 -31.62 13.57
CA HIS A 10 -18.03 -31.83 14.94
C HIS A 10 -17.20 -30.69 15.57
N VAL A 11 -17.94 -29.76 16.19
CA VAL A 11 -17.47 -28.93 17.31
C VAL A 11 -18.01 -29.58 18.58
N THR A 12 -17.17 -30.29 19.34
CA THR A 12 -17.47 -30.66 20.73
C THR A 12 -17.05 -29.51 21.64
N CYS A 13 -18.04 -28.77 22.15
CA CYS A 13 -17.87 -27.75 23.17
C CYS A 13 -17.46 -28.41 24.50
N ILE A 14 -16.26 -28.08 25.00
CA ILE A 14 -15.83 -28.40 26.36
C ILE A 14 -15.89 -27.09 27.15
N GLN A 15 -16.85 -27.03 28.08
CA GLN A 15 -16.95 -26.15 29.26
C GLN A 15 -16.83 -24.62 29.08
N GLY A 16 -17.99 -23.93 29.15
CA GLY A 16 -18.14 -22.81 30.10
C GLY A 16 -17.90 -21.37 29.66
N PHE A 17 -17.67 -21.06 28.38
CA PHE A 17 -17.58 -19.67 27.91
C PHE A 17 -18.63 -19.36 26.84
N THR A 18 -19.22 -18.17 26.94
CA THR A 18 -20.23 -17.64 26.01
C THR A 18 -19.77 -17.74 24.56
N CYS A 19 -20.61 -18.35 23.71
CA CYS A 19 -20.39 -18.44 22.27
C CYS A 19 -20.59 -17.05 21.64
N ALA A 20 -19.54 -16.22 21.64
CA ALA A 20 -19.47 -15.08 20.74
C ALA A 20 -19.29 -15.67 19.33
N ARG A 21 -20.32 -15.56 18.50
CA ARG A 21 -20.29 -15.98 17.10
C ARG A 21 -19.41 -15.01 16.31
N ALA A 22 -18.10 -15.10 16.48
CA ALA A 22 -17.12 -14.46 15.61
C ALA A 22 -16.95 -15.35 14.37
N SER A 23 -17.98 -15.43 13.52
CA SER A 23 -17.80 -16.03 12.20
C SER A 23 -17.09 -15.00 11.33
N SER A 24 -15.76 -15.03 11.30
CA SER A 24 -15.04 -14.39 10.21
C SER A 24 -15.36 -15.15 8.92
N HIS A 25 -15.68 -14.41 7.85
CA HIS A 25 -15.93 -15.01 6.54
C HIS A 25 -14.67 -15.73 5.99
N PHE A 26 -13.50 -15.35 6.48
CA PHE A 26 -12.21 -15.93 6.12
C PHE A 26 -11.32 -16.11 7.35
N THR A 27 -10.46 -17.14 7.32
CA THR A 27 -9.40 -17.37 8.31
C THR A 27 -8.06 -17.35 7.60
N TYR A 28 -7.21 -16.37 7.93
CA TYR A 28 -5.84 -16.32 7.41
C TYR A 28 -4.98 -17.37 8.12
N VAL A 29 -4.37 -18.27 7.36
CA VAL A 29 -3.38 -19.22 7.85
C VAL A 29 -2.08 -18.93 7.12
N PRO A 30 -1.00 -18.58 7.83
CA PRO A 30 0.28 -18.32 7.18
C PRO A 30 0.84 -19.61 6.58
N ASP A 31 1.33 -19.53 5.34
CA ASP A 31 2.13 -20.61 4.76
C ASP A 31 3.44 -20.78 5.57
N PRO A 32 3.97 -22.01 5.68
CA PRO A 32 5.25 -22.24 6.33
C PRO A 32 6.36 -21.44 5.63
N VAL A 33 7.27 -20.88 6.43
CA VAL A 33 8.36 -20.04 5.92
C VAL A 33 9.31 -20.88 5.07
N ASP A 34 9.36 -20.61 3.76
CA ASP A 34 10.31 -21.25 2.85
C ASP A 34 11.73 -20.70 3.08
N THR A 35 12.58 -21.51 3.71
CA THR A 35 13.99 -21.21 4.02
C THR A 35 14.90 -21.06 2.79
N LYS A 36 14.39 -21.34 1.58
CA LYS A 36 15.14 -21.19 0.33
C LYS A 36 15.16 -19.78 -0.23
N ILE A 37 14.17 -18.94 0.13
CA ILE A 37 13.99 -17.58 -0.43
C ILE A 37 14.44 -16.51 0.58
N THR A 38 14.39 -16.82 1.88
CA THR A 38 14.55 -15.83 2.94
C THR A 38 15.88 -16.05 3.67
N SER A 39 16.92 -15.29 3.32
CA SER A 39 18.27 -15.41 3.92
C SER A 39 18.51 -14.52 5.15
N GLY A 40 17.47 -13.89 5.73
CA GLY A 40 17.59 -12.94 6.84
C GLY A 40 16.64 -13.21 8.02
N ASN A 41 16.75 -12.39 9.08
CA ASN A 41 15.84 -12.44 10.23
C ASN A 41 14.41 -12.10 9.80
N VAL A 42 13.48 -13.04 10.01
CA VAL A 42 12.07 -12.88 9.64
C VAL A 42 11.27 -12.37 10.83
N THR A 43 10.76 -11.14 10.72
CA THR A 43 9.85 -10.56 11.70
C THR A 43 8.40 -10.74 11.24
N LYS A 44 7.53 -11.12 12.18
CA LYS A 44 6.09 -11.20 11.90
C LYS A 44 5.51 -9.79 11.83
N PHE A 45 4.90 -9.46 10.70
CA PHE A 45 4.21 -8.20 10.47
C PHE A 45 2.72 -8.42 10.21
N ASN A 46 1.90 -7.50 10.71
CA ASN A 46 0.56 -7.31 10.18
C ASN A 46 0.64 -6.68 8.77
N MET A 47 -0.42 -6.79 7.97
CA MET A 47 -0.41 -6.28 6.58
C MET A 47 0.00 -4.81 6.47
N PHE A 48 -0.55 -3.94 7.33
CA PHE A 48 -0.17 -2.51 7.30
C PHE A 48 1.32 -2.31 7.63
N GLN A 49 1.87 -3.08 8.56
CA GLN A 49 3.29 -2.98 8.94
C GLN A 49 4.21 -3.45 7.81
N ALA A 50 3.79 -4.49 7.08
CA ALA A 50 4.50 -4.96 5.89
C ALA A 50 4.53 -3.87 4.80
N ILE A 51 3.41 -3.17 4.61
CA ILE A 51 3.32 -2.02 3.68
C ILE A 51 4.23 -0.87 4.15
N THR A 52 4.21 -0.52 5.44
CA THR A 52 5.12 0.49 6.00
C THR A 52 6.57 0.12 5.75
N ASN A 53 6.97 -1.14 6.00
CA ASN A 53 8.35 -1.58 5.78
C ASN A 53 8.75 -1.54 4.30
N ALA A 54 7.84 -1.89 3.39
CA ALA A 54 8.08 -1.79 1.95
C ALA A 54 8.32 -0.33 1.53
N MET A 55 7.49 0.61 2.01
CA MET A 55 7.67 2.04 1.74
C MET A 55 8.96 2.59 2.35
N ASP A 56 9.29 2.16 3.57
CA ASP A 56 10.54 2.50 4.25
C ASP A 56 11.76 2.12 3.40
N ASN A 57 11.78 0.89 2.88
CA ASN A 57 12.85 0.40 2.01
C ASN A 57 12.97 1.22 0.72
N VAL A 58 11.84 1.59 0.08
CA VAL A 58 11.86 2.40 -1.15
C VAL A 58 12.38 3.82 -0.86
N LEU A 59 11.91 4.45 0.22
CA LEU A 59 12.35 5.78 0.62
C LEU A 59 13.83 5.80 1.05
N GLU A 60 14.35 4.70 1.58
CA GLU A 60 15.76 4.55 1.93
C GLU A 60 16.66 4.36 0.70
N GLN A 61 16.24 3.52 -0.24
CA GLN A 61 17.03 3.21 -1.45
C GLN A 61 17.04 4.37 -2.45
N ASP A 62 15.90 5.03 -2.62
CA ASP A 62 15.75 6.13 -3.57
C ASP A 62 15.55 7.46 -2.84
N LYS A 63 16.53 8.36 -2.95
CA LYS A 63 16.47 9.70 -2.35
C LYS A 63 15.48 10.64 -3.05
N SER A 64 15.11 10.33 -4.29
CA SER A 64 14.11 11.10 -5.06
C SER A 64 12.68 10.70 -4.74
N ALA A 65 12.47 9.58 -4.02
CA ALA A 65 11.15 9.08 -3.74
C ALA A 65 10.38 10.01 -2.78
N VAL A 66 9.12 10.30 -3.12
CA VAL A 66 8.22 11.10 -2.29
C VAL A 66 6.91 10.36 -2.08
N LEU A 67 6.37 10.46 -0.87
CA LEU A 67 5.10 9.90 -0.44
C LEU A 67 4.14 11.04 -0.16
N PHE A 68 3.00 11.03 -0.85
CA PHE A 68 2.00 12.07 -0.71
C PHE A 68 0.58 11.48 -0.82
N GLY A 69 -0.36 12.15 -0.19
CA GLY A 69 -1.74 11.70 -0.13
C GLY A 69 -2.52 12.46 0.94
N GLU A 70 -3.74 12.03 1.19
CA GLU A 70 -4.54 12.58 2.27
C GLU A 70 -4.11 11.97 3.62
N ASP A 71 -3.87 12.82 4.62
CA ASP A 71 -3.50 12.42 6.00
C ASP A 71 -2.24 11.55 6.19
N VAL A 72 -1.41 11.37 5.14
CA VAL A 72 -0.14 10.64 5.21
C VAL A 72 0.85 11.21 6.22
N GLY A 73 0.78 12.51 6.50
CA GLY A 73 1.69 13.20 7.40
C GLY A 73 1.52 12.81 8.87
N PHE A 74 0.35 12.29 9.27
CA PHE A 74 0.15 11.74 10.62
C PHE A 74 0.30 10.20 10.64
N GLY A 75 0.43 9.58 9.47
CA GLY A 75 0.56 8.13 9.30
C GLY A 75 -0.55 7.47 8.50
N GLY A 76 -1.48 8.25 7.92
CA GLY A 76 -2.60 7.77 7.13
C GLY A 76 -3.71 7.15 7.98
N VAL A 77 -4.91 7.05 7.40
CA VAL A 77 -6.11 6.52 8.07
C VAL A 77 -5.92 5.05 8.49
N PHE A 78 -5.20 4.28 7.67
CA PHE A 78 -4.88 2.87 7.93
C PHE A 78 -3.55 2.65 8.67
N ARG A 79 -2.85 3.73 9.09
CA ARG A 79 -1.53 3.68 9.74
C ARG A 79 -0.40 3.12 8.85
N CYS A 80 -0.59 3.08 7.54
CA CYS A 80 0.40 2.55 6.60
C CYS A 80 1.66 3.42 6.52
N SER A 81 1.55 4.73 6.71
CA SER A 81 2.65 5.71 6.58
C SER A 81 3.19 6.21 7.93
N LEU A 82 2.88 5.50 9.02
CA LEU A 82 3.24 5.88 10.38
C LEU A 82 4.76 6.01 10.57
N GLY A 83 5.22 7.13 11.14
CA GLY A 83 6.63 7.37 11.46
C GLY A 83 7.53 7.72 10.26
N LEU A 84 7.07 7.54 9.01
CA LEU A 84 7.87 7.84 7.81
C LEU A 84 8.19 9.33 7.68
N ARG A 85 7.25 10.20 8.04
CA ARG A 85 7.48 11.66 8.04
C ARG A 85 8.53 12.09 9.06
N GLU A 86 8.60 11.43 10.21
CA GLU A 86 9.60 11.72 11.23
C GLU A 86 10.98 11.26 10.80
N LYS A 87 11.08 10.10 10.13
CA LYS A 87 12.33 9.52 9.62
C LYS A 87 12.89 10.28 8.40
N TYR A 88 12.05 10.58 7.41
CA TYR A 88 12.47 11.17 6.12
C TYR A 88 12.19 12.67 5.99
N GLY A 89 11.44 13.25 6.93
CA GLY A 89 11.13 14.67 6.95
C GLY A 89 9.91 15.07 6.12
N LYS A 90 9.43 16.29 6.38
CA LYS A 90 8.21 16.87 5.78
C LYS A 90 8.31 17.13 4.28
N HIS A 91 9.52 17.13 3.72
CA HIS A 91 9.76 17.37 2.29
C HIS A 91 9.53 16.12 1.44
N ARG A 92 9.61 14.93 2.04
CA ARG A 92 9.37 13.65 1.35
C ARG A 92 8.02 13.05 1.68
N VAL A 93 7.48 13.32 2.87
CA VAL A 93 6.17 12.83 3.31
C VAL A 93 5.27 14.01 3.67
N PHE A 94 4.30 14.31 2.79
CA PHE A 94 3.45 15.49 2.93
C PHE A 94 2.01 15.25 2.49
N ASN A 95 1.10 16.04 3.08
CA ASN A 95 -0.33 15.97 2.77
C ASN A 95 -0.64 16.75 1.50
N THR A 96 -1.56 16.22 0.71
CA THR A 96 -2.15 16.88 -0.46
C THR A 96 -3.57 17.36 -0.16
N PRO A 97 -4.13 18.31 -0.94
CA PRO A 97 -5.54 18.65 -0.85
C PRO A 97 -6.43 17.45 -1.22
N LEU A 98 -7.68 17.49 -0.74
CA LEU A 98 -8.70 16.44 -0.90
C LEU A 98 -9.25 16.45 -2.34
N SER A 99 -8.42 15.97 -3.27
CA SER A 99 -8.73 15.83 -4.69
C SER A 99 -7.88 14.74 -5.31
N GLU A 100 -8.48 13.58 -5.56
CA GLU A 100 -7.82 12.39 -6.10
C GLU A 100 -7.26 12.63 -7.50
N GLN A 101 -7.99 13.42 -8.31
CA GLN A 101 -7.51 13.86 -9.63
C GLN A 101 -6.24 14.70 -9.51
N GLY A 102 -6.17 15.59 -8.51
CA GLY A 102 -5.00 16.40 -8.22
C GLY A 102 -3.81 15.55 -7.75
N ILE A 103 -4.06 14.56 -6.89
CA ILE A 103 -3.03 13.63 -6.39
C ILE A 103 -2.41 12.84 -7.56
N ILE A 104 -3.25 12.28 -8.44
CA ILE A 104 -2.78 11.51 -9.60
C ILE A 104 -2.03 12.42 -10.58
N GLY A 105 -2.56 13.61 -10.89
CA GLY A 105 -1.91 14.56 -11.78
C GLY A 105 -0.55 15.04 -11.26
N PHE A 106 -0.46 15.29 -9.95
CA PHE A 106 0.80 15.65 -9.29
C PHE A 106 1.81 14.50 -9.33
N GLY A 107 1.36 13.27 -9.09
CA GLY A 107 2.19 12.07 -9.20
C GLY A 107 2.72 11.84 -10.61
N ILE A 108 1.90 12.08 -11.64
CA ILE A 108 2.34 12.05 -13.04
C ILE A 108 3.41 13.12 -13.29
N GLY A 109 3.20 14.35 -12.82
CA GLY A 109 4.19 15.42 -12.97
C GLY A 109 5.54 15.09 -12.32
N LEU A 110 5.51 14.50 -11.12
CA LEU A 110 6.71 14.02 -10.43
C LEU A 110 7.41 12.88 -11.17
N ALA A 111 6.64 11.91 -11.67
CA ALA A 111 7.17 10.82 -12.47
C ALA A 111 7.84 11.34 -13.75
N VAL A 112 7.19 12.27 -14.47
CA VAL A 112 7.77 12.91 -15.67
C VAL A 112 9.07 13.66 -15.32
N SER A 113 9.14 14.27 -14.13
CA SER A 113 10.36 14.91 -13.61
C SER A 113 11.48 13.91 -13.25
N GLY A 114 11.22 12.61 -13.30
CA GLY A 114 12.18 11.55 -12.99
C GLY A 114 12.27 11.18 -11.52
N ALA A 115 11.35 11.67 -10.68
CA ALA A 115 11.26 11.31 -9.26
C ALA A 115 10.29 10.14 -9.07
N THR A 116 10.57 9.28 -8.08
CA THR A 116 9.66 8.20 -7.71
C THR A 116 8.48 8.76 -6.90
N ALA A 117 7.27 8.65 -7.44
CA ALA A 117 6.05 9.18 -6.83
C ALA A 117 5.22 8.05 -6.22
N ILE A 118 5.04 8.08 -4.90
CA ILE A 118 4.17 7.17 -4.15
C ILE A 118 2.93 7.96 -3.72
N ALA A 119 1.78 7.62 -4.29
CA ALA A 119 0.52 8.31 -4.06
C ALA A 119 -0.42 7.41 -3.24
N GLU A 120 -0.85 7.87 -2.06
CA GLU A 120 -1.84 7.19 -1.22
C GLU A 120 -3.24 7.73 -1.54
N ILE A 121 -4.16 6.85 -1.94
CA ILE A 121 -5.57 7.17 -2.19
C ILE A 121 -6.41 6.49 -1.09
N GLN A 122 -7.18 7.27 -0.32
CA GLN A 122 -7.87 6.72 0.87
C GLN A 122 -8.82 5.56 0.58
N PHE A 123 -9.50 5.58 -0.58
CA PHE A 123 -10.41 4.52 -0.98
C PHE A 123 -10.29 4.22 -2.47
N ALA A 124 -10.23 2.94 -2.81
CA ALA A 124 -10.19 2.48 -4.19
C ALA A 124 -11.41 2.95 -5.01
N ASP A 125 -12.56 3.20 -4.38
CA ASP A 125 -13.76 3.65 -5.07
C ASP A 125 -13.62 5.05 -5.72
N TYR A 126 -12.71 5.88 -5.20
CA TYR A 126 -12.43 7.22 -5.75
C TYR A 126 -11.39 7.20 -6.89
N ILE A 127 -10.80 6.05 -7.18
CA ILE A 127 -9.78 5.93 -8.24
C ILE A 127 -10.42 5.92 -9.64
N PHE A 128 -11.56 5.26 -9.81
CA PHE A 128 -12.10 4.94 -11.14
C PHE A 128 -12.45 6.17 -11.98
N PRO A 129 -13.07 7.24 -11.43
CA PRO A 129 -13.36 8.45 -12.20
C PRO A 129 -12.10 9.27 -12.49
N ALA A 130 -11.11 9.24 -11.60
CA ALA A 130 -9.89 10.05 -11.73
C ALA A 130 -8.87 9.42 -12.68
N PHE A 131 -8.84 8.09 -12.77
CA PHE A 131 -7.86 7.35 -13.57
C PHE A 131 -8.13 7.44 -15.07
N ASP A 132 -9.40 7.38 -15.49
CA ASP A 132 -9.77 7.37 -16.92
C ASP A 132 -9.43 8.69 -17.63
N GLN A 133 -9.70 9.82 -16.96
CA GLN A 133 -9.35 11.15 -17.47
C GLN A 133 -7.84 11.40 -17.41
N SER A 134 -7.18 11.09 -16.29
CA SER A 134 -5.75 11.36 -16.10
C SER A 134 -4.84 10.53 -16.99
N ILE A 135 -5.16 9.26 -17.27
CA ILE A 135 -4.36 8.43 -18.19
C ILE A 135 -4.45 8.96 -19.61
N THR A 136 -5.63 9.39 -20.04
CA THR A 136 -5.82 9.92 -21.40
C THR A 136 -4.96 11.16 -21.61
N ASP A 137 -4.86 12.04 -20.62
CA ASP A 137 -4.01 13.23 -20.68
C ASP A 137 -2.52 12.93 -20.44
N CYS A 138 -2.19 11.95 -19.59
CA CYS A 138 -0.83 11.47 -19.39
C CYS A 138 -0.25 10.85 -20.66
N LYS A 139 -1.00 9.99 -21.35
CA LYS A 139 -0.59 9.37 -22.62
C LYS A 139 -0.38 10.40 -23.74
N ARG A 140 -1.11 11.52 -23.71
CA ARG A 140 -0.91 12.63 -24.67
C ARG A 140 0.34 13.45 -24.37
N SER A 141 0.64 13.64 -23.09
CA SER A 141 1.77 14.45 -22.62
C SER A 141 3.10 13.68 -22.67
N CYS A 142 3.09 12.38 -22.37
CA CYS A 142 4.24 11.48 -22.48
C CYS A 142 4.44 10.98 -23.92
N LYS A 143 4.87 11.86 -24.81
CA LYS A 143 5.59 11.47 -26.05
C LYS A 143 7.09 11.19 -25.81
N VAL A 144 7.54 11.26 -24.56
CA VAL A 144 8.92 11.01 -24.14
C VAL A 144 9.00 9.56 -23.62
N PRO A 145 9.95 8.73 -24.07
CA PRO A 145 10.12 7.39 -23.53
C PRO A 145 10.45 7.48 -22.04
N LEU A 146 9.54 7.01 -21.19
CA LEU A 146 9.76 6.96 -19.75
C LEU A 146 10.93 5.98 -19.49
N PRO A 147 12.01 6.40 -18.81
CA PRO A 147 13.06 5.48 -18.42
C PRO A 147 12.48 4.39 -17.51
N GLU A 148 13.03 3.18 -17.61
CA GLU A 148 12.58 1.89 -17.06
C GLU A 148 12.34 1.84 -15.53
N ARG A 149 12.48 2.96 -14.81
CA ARG A 149 12.32 3.09 -13.34
C ARG A 149 11.15 3.95 -12.85
N GLN A 150 10.23 4.37 -13.72
CA GLN A 150 9.12 5.22 -13.28
C GLN A 150 7.90 4.40 -12.88
N SER A 151 7.78 4.08 -11.59
CA SER A 151 6.63 3.39 -11.03
C SER A 151 5.77 4.38 -10.22
N LEU A 152 4.57 4.69 -10.72
CA LEU A 152 3.48 5.25 -9.93
C LEU A 152 2.87 4.10 -9.12
N LEU A 153 3.13 4.07 -7.82
CA LEU A 153 2.48 3.15 -6.89
C LEU A 153 1.26 3.88 -6.30
N LEU A 154 0.08 3.42 -6.70
CA LEU A 154 -1.21 3.82 -6.15
C LEU A 154 -1.64 2.72 -5.17
N TRP A 155 -1.80 3.08 -3.90
CA TRP A 155 -2.28 2.18 -2.85
C TRP A 155 -3.25 2.89 -1.92
#